data_AF-A0A951BB46-F1
#
_entry.id   AF-A0A951BB46-F1
#
_cell.length_a   1.000
_cell.length_b   1.000
_cell.length_c   1.000
_cell.angle_alpha   90.00
_cell.angle_beta   90.00
_cell.angle_gamma   90.00
#
_symmetry.space_group_name_H-M   'P 1'
#
loop_
_entity.id
_entity.type
_entity.pdbx_description
1 polymer ?
#
loop_
_entity_poly.entity_id
_entity_poly.type
_entity_poly.pdbx_seq_one_letter_code
_entity_poly.pdbx_strand_id
1 'polypeptide(L)'
;MLFASNNMEHIVDLKLKRLMKELGDTINTSLSESEQIAEVVTRIKQQGYDVFLVLEATIGFNKRESEEGKVVAGDAASTKPELQMNQQDLRFLRSLRISLDDPPNEIRHSA
;
A
#
# COMPACT_ATOMS: atom_id res chain seq x y z
N MET A 1 -24.22 3.47 -28.54
CA MET A 1 -23.64 2.71 -27.42
C MET A 1 -22.42 3.48 -26.86
N LEU A 2 -22.62 4.73 -26.39
CA LEU A 2 -21.55 5.65 -25.95
C LEU A 2 -21.82 6.32 -24.60
N PHE A 3 -22.87 5.89 -23.89
CA PHE A 3 -23.24 6.44 -22.57
C PHE A 3 -22.76 5.60 -21.38
N ALA A 4 -22.14 4.43 -21.63
CA ALA A 4 -21.68 3.53 -20.56
C ALA A 4 -20.28 3.88 -20.02
N SER A 5 -19.42 4.53 -20.82
CA SER A 5 -18.01 4.76 -20.43
C SER A 5 -17.83 5.78 -19.32
N ASN A 6 -18.64 6.84 -19.23
CA ASN A 6 -18.51 7.84 -18.15
C ASN A 6 -19.03 7.35 -16.79
N ASN A 7 -19.89 6.33 -16.76
CA ASN A 7 -20.52 5.89 -15.52
C ASN A 7 -19.61 4.97 -14.68
N MET A 8 -18.67 4.28 -15.32
CA MET A 8 -17.84 3.26 -14.67
C MET A 8 -16.70 3.87 -13.83
N GLU A 9 -16.12 4.99 -14.27
CA GLU A 9 -15.09 5.71 -13.49
C GLU A 9 -15.67 6.26 -12.17
N HIS A 10 -16.87 6.84 -12.23
CA HIS A 10 -17.56 7.34 -11.04
C HIS A 10 -17.89 6.23 -10.03
N ILE A 11 -18.24 5.02 -10.49
CA ILE A 11 -18.55 3.89 -9.61
C ILE A 11 -17.30 3.37 -8.88
N VAL A 12 -16.15 3.35 -9.56
CA VAL A 12 -14.87 2.94 -8.93
C VAL A 12 -14.48 3.90 -7.82
N ASP A 13 -14.62 5.20 -8.07
CA ASP A 13 -14.37 6.25 -7.06
C ASP A 13 -15.33 6.12 -5.86
N LEU A 14 -16.61 5.84 -6.10
CA LEU A 14 -17.59 5.60 -5.02
C LEU A 14 -17.25 4.37 -4.16
N LYS A 15 -16.78 3.28 -4.77
CA LYS A 15 -16.36 2.08 -4.03
C LYS A 15 -15.12 2.36 -3.18
N LEU A 16 -14.12 3.03 -3.74
CA LEU A 16 -12.91 3.40 -3.02
C LEU A 16 -13.22 4.34 -1.85
N LYS A 17 -14.05 5.36 -2.06
CA LYS A 17 -14.52 6.25 -0.99
C LYS A 17 -15.20 5.49 0.15
N ARG A 18 -16.04 4.50 -0.16
CA ARG A 18 -16.67 3.66 0.87
C ARG A 18 -15.62 2.88 1.67
N LEU A 19 -14.65 2.26 0.99
CA LEU A 19 -13.57 1.51 1.66
C LEU A 19 -12.68 2.42 2.52
N MET A 20 -12.37 3.62 2.06
CA MET A 20 -11.60 4.60 2.85
C MET A 20 -12.37 5.04 4.09
N LYS A 21 -13.68 5.23 3.98
CA LYS A 21 -14.54 5.53 5.13
C LYS A 21 -14.55 4.36 6.12
N GLU A 22 -14.79 3.15 5.64
CA GLU A 22 -14.83 1.93 6.47
C GLU A 22 -13.50 1.69 7.20
N LEU A 23 -12.38 1.93 6.52
CA LEU A 23 -11.05 1.89 7.12
C LEU A 23 -10.89 2.95 8.21
N GLY A 24 -11.31 4.20 7.95
CA GLY A 24 -11.28 5.27 8.94
C GLY A 24 -12.13 4.96 10.18
N ASP A 25 -13.36 4.49 9.96
CA ASP A 25 -14.29 4.10 11.02
C ASP A 25 -13.70 2.95 11.86
N THR A 26 -13.13 1.94 11.22
CA THR A 26 -12.49 0.79 11.89
C THR A 26 -11.28 1.22 12.73
N ILE A 27 -10.42 2.10 12.20
CA ILE A 27 -9.26 2.63 12.93
C ILE A 27 -9.74 3.44 14.14
N ASN A 28 -10.75 4.29 13.96
CA ASN A 28 -11.28 5.11 15.04
C ASN A 28 -11.88 4.26 16.16
N THR A 29 -12.66 3.22 15.82
CA THR A 29 -13.17 2.25 16.81
C THR A 29 -12.04 1.50 17.49
N SER A 30 -11.06 0.98 16.72
CA SER A 30 -9.93 0.22 17.26
C SER A 30 -9.09 1.04 18.25
N LEU A 31 -8.90 2.34 17.98
CA LEU A 31 -8.20 3.25 18.88
C LEU A 31 -9.03 3.58 20.12
N SER A 32 -10.33 3.81 19.94
CA SER A 32 -11.25 4.16 21.03
C SER A 32 -11.47 3.01 22.01
N GLU A 33 -11.45 1.77 21.52
CA GLU A 33 -11.61 0.55 22.32
C GLU A 33 -10.28 0.00 22.83
N SER A 34 -9.14 0.61 22.47
CA SER A 34 -7.82 0.13 22.89
C SER A 34 -7.55 0.45 24.37
N GLU A 35 -7.60 -0.57 25.22
CA GLU A 35 -7.23 -0.47 26.65
C GLU A 35 -5.81 0.07 26.83
N GLN A 36 -4.86 -0.37 26.00
CA GLN A 36 -3.46 0.07 26.06
C GLN A 36 -3.34 1.59 25.85
N ILE A 37 -4.08 2.15 24.89
CA ILE A 37 -4.08 3.59 24.63
C ILE A 37 -4.78 4.32 25.77
N ALA A 38 -5.91 3.82 26.25
CA ALA A 38 -6.67 4.41 27.35
C ALA A 38 -5.84 4.49 28.65
N GLU A 39 -5.05 3.46 28.98
CA GLU A 39 -4.14 3.46 30.13
C GLU A 39 -3.07 4.55 30.03
N VAL A 40 -2.46 4.70 28.85
CA VAL A 40 -1.46 5.75 28.61
C VAL A 40 -2.08 7.14 28.75
N VAL A 41 -3.23 7.38 28.11
CA VAL A 41 -3.96 8.65 28.21
C VAL A 41 -4.32 8.95 29.67
N THR A 42 -4.78 7.95 30.43
CA THR A 42 -5.12 8.12 31.85
C THR A 42 -3.91 8.51 32.68
N ARG A 43 -2.75 7.88 32.47
CA ARG A 43 -1.50 8.25 33.15
C ARG A 43 -1.07 9.68 32.83
N ILE A 44 -1.25 10.13 31.58
CA ILE A 44 -0.96 11.52 31.19
C ILE A 44 -1.90 12.48 31.94
N LYS A 45 -3.21 12.16 31.99
CA LYS A 45 -4.20 12.96 32.74
C LYS A 45 -3.90 13.04 34.23
N GLN A 46 -3.46 11.93 34.84
CA GLN A 46 -3.08 11.88 36.26
C GLN A 46 -1.89 12.80 36.61
N GLN A 47 -1.06 13.16 35.63
CA GLN A 47 0.00 14.15 35.82
C GLN A 47 -0.47 15.60 35.67
N GLY A 48 -1.78 15.83 35.50
CA GLY A 48 -2.38 17.17 35.42
C GLY A 48 -2.46 17.74 34.01
N TYR A 49 -2.20 16.93 32.97
CA TYR A 49 -2.34 17.34 31.57
C TYR A 49 -3.75 17.05 31.04
N ASP A 50 -4.30 17.99 30.26
CA ASP A 50 -5.50 17.72 29.45
C ASP A 50 -5.07 17.13 28.10
N VAL A 51 -5.75 16.08 27.65
CA VAL A 51 -5.33 15.27 26.50
C VAL A 51 -6.42 15.23 25.45
N PHE A 52 -6.08 15.67 24.24
CA PHE A 52 -6.87 15.53 23.03
C PHE A 52 -6.05 14.77 21.98
N LEU A 53 -6.65 13.75 21.35
CA LEU A 53 -5.98 12.90 20.37
C LEU A 53 -6.57 13.16 18.99
N VAL A 54 -5.72 13.51 18.02
CA VAL A 54 -6.04 13.59 16.60
C VAL A 54 -5.08 12.69 15.86
N LEU A 55 -5.60 11.82 14.99
CA LEU A 55 -4.78 10.97 14.13
C LEU A 55 -4.89 11.43 12.69
N GLU A 56 -3.77 11.83 12.10
CA GLU A 56 -3.64 12.05 10.67
C GLU A 56 -2.86 10.87 10.06
N ALA A 57 -3.51 10.11 9.18
CA ALA A 57 -2.89 9.02 8.45
C ALA A 57 -3.03 9.30 6.94
N THR A 58 -1.91 9.30 6.22
CA THR A 58 -1.93 9.37 4.75
C THR A 58 -1.92 7.96 4.19
N ILE A 59 -2.94 7.62 3.39
CA ILE A 59 -3.10 6.28 2.82
C ILE A 59 -2.94 6.36 1.30
N GLY A 60 -1.89 5.70 0.79
CA GLY A 60 -1.67 5.52 -0.64
C GLY A 60 -2.34 4.25 -1.14
N PHE A 61 -3.02 4.32 -2.28
CA PHE A 61 -3.63 3.16 -2.95
C PHE A 61 -3.19 3.11 -4.41
N ASN A 62 -2.97 1.89 -4.91
CA ASN A 62 -2.72 1.64 -6.33
C ASN A 62 -3.76 0.66 -6.85
N LYS A 63 -4.46 1.03 -7.93
CA LYS A 63 -5.42 0.15 -8.59
C LYS A 63 -4.65 -0.82 -9.45
N ARG A 64 -4.62 -2.11 -9.07
CA ARG A 64 -4.14 -3.15 -9.98
C ARG A 64 -5.16 -3.25 -11.10
N GLU A 65 -4.77 -2.87 -12.31
CA GLU A 65 -5.58 -3.16 -13.48
C GLU A 65 -5.70 -4.68 -13.60
N SER A 66 -6.92 -5.17 -13.73
CA SER A 66 -7.15 -6.60 -13.95
C SER A 66 -6.45 -6.97 -15.26
N GLU A 67 -5.46 -7.84 -15.18
CA GLU A 67 -4.88 -8.57 -16.32
C GLU A 67 -5.95 -9.53 -16.89
N GLU A 68 -7.04 -8.99 -17.42
CA GLU A 68 -8.00 -9.72 -18.25
C GLU A 68 -7.56 -9.58 -19.70
N GLY A 69 -6.48 -10.27 -20.06
CA GLY A 69 -5.91 -10.18 -21.40
C GLY A 69 -4.84 -11.23 -21.70
N LYS A 70 -5.29 -12.35 -22.28
CA LYS A 70 -4.49 -13.42 -22.93
C LYS A 70 -3.68 -14.35 -22.01
N VAL A 71 -4.37 -15.33 -21.44
CA VAL A 71 -3.83 -16.70 -21.40
C VAL A 71 -3.76 -17.25 -22.82
N VAL A 72 -2.71 -16.89 -23.58
CA VAL A 72 -2.30 -17.70 -24.73
C VAL A 72 -1.62 -18.92 -24.13
N ALA A 73 -2.17 -20.10 -24.41
CA ALA A 73 -1.52 -21.37 -24.11
C ALA A 73 -0.08 -21.36 -24.65
N GLY A 74 0.90 -21.57 -23.78
CA GLY A 74 2.31 -21.52 -24.13
C GLY A 74 3.14 -22.18 -23.05
N ASP A 75 3.35 -23.48 -23.25
CA ASP A 75 4.39 -24.39 -22.75
C ASP A 75 5.31 -23.93 -21.60
N ALA A 76 5.41 -24.81 -20.59
CA ALA A 76 6.30 -24.69 -19.46
C ALA A 76 7.76 -24.94 -19.88
N ALA A 77 8.45 -23.91 -20.37
CA ALA A 77 9.92 -23.93 -20.47
C ALA A 77 10.50 -22.50 -20.51
N SER A 78 11.18 -22.12 -19.44
CA SER A 78 12.34 -21.22 -19.47
C SER A 78 12.17 -19.85 -20.15
N THR A 79 11.34 -18.97 -19.61
CA THR A 79 11.48 -17.53 -19.86
C THR A 79 11.59 -16.79 -18.53
N LYS A 80 12.81 -16.36 -18.21
CA LYS A 80 13.06 -15.33 -17.21
C LYS A 80 12.07 -14.19 -17.52
N PRO A 81 11.15 -13.80 -16.62
CA PRO A 81 10.21 -12.75 -16.94
C PRO A 81 11.01 -11.49 -17.27
N GLU A 82 10.97 -11.07 -18.53
CA GLU A 82 11.53 -9.79 -18.94
C GLU A 82 10.69 -8.73 -18.24
N LEU A 83 11.21 -8.22 -17.12
CA LEU A 83 10.62 -7.09 -16.41
C LEU A 83 10.65 -5.88 -17.37
N GLN A 84 9.53 -5.64 -18.05
CA GLN A 84 9.34 -4.46 -18.87
C GLN A 84 9.16 -3.24 -17.95
N MET A 85 10.28 -2.67 -17.49
CA MET A 85 10.26 -1.43 -16.72
C MET A 85 10.14 -0.21 -17.62
N ASN A 86 9.22 0.68 -17.30
CA ASN A 86 9.13 1.98 -17.94
C ASN A 86 10.07 3.00 -17.26
N GLN A 87 10.20 4.21 -17.84
CA GLN A 87 11.09 5.24 -17.28
C GLN A 87 10.67 5.75 -15.89
N GLN A 88 9.39 5.72 -15.56
CA GLN A 88 8.88 6.10 -14.25
C GLN A 88 9.27 5.07 -13.19
N ASP A 89 9.18 3.78 -13.52
CA ASP A 89 9.61 2.69 -12.63
C ASP A 89 11.11 2.82 -12.32
N LEU A 90 11.93 3.16 -13.32
CA LEU A 90 13.37 3.38 -13.13
C LEU A 90 13.67 4.56 -12.21
N ARG A 91 12.90 5.65 -12.31
CA ARG A 91 13.03 6.81 -11.42
C ARG A 91 12.68 6.43 -9.98
N PHE A 92 11.63 5.64 -9.81
CA PHE A 92 11.15 5.18 -8.51
C PHE A 92 12.11 4.20 -7.82
N LEU A 93 12.63 3.20 -8.53
CA LEU A 93 13.63 2.29 -7.94
C LEU A 93 14.92 3.02 -7.56
N ARG A 94 15.34 4.02 -8.35
CA ARG A 94 16.48 4.89 -8.00
C ARG A 94 16.21 5.72 -6.75
N SER A 95 14.99 6.25 -6.55
CA SER A 95 14.67 6.98 -5.31
C SER A 95 14.68 6.09 -4.08
N LEU A 96 14.42 4.79 -4.26
CA LEU A 96 14.48 3.77 -3.21
C LEU A 96 15.87 3.13 -3.03
N ARG A 97 16.88 3.53 -3.81
CA ARG A 97 18.22 2.92 -3.86
C ARG A 97 18.22 1.41 -4.15
N ILE A 98 17.20 0.91 -4.83
CA ILE A 98 17.13 -0.49 -5.25
C ILE A 98 17.90 -0.62 -6.56
N SER A 99 19.01 -1.36 -6.54
CA SER A 99 19.81 -1.68 -7.73
C SER A 99 19.85 -3.20 -7.89
N LEU A 100 19.75 -3.68 -9.14
CA LEU A 100 19.76 -5.12 -9.45
C LEU A 100 21.18 -5.68 -9.66
N ASP A 101 22.20 -4.82 -9.59
CA ASP A 101 23.59 -5.12 -9.93
C ASP A 101 24.50 -5.36 -8.71
N ASP A 102 23.96 -5.65 -7.52
CA ASP A 102 24.81 -6.08 -6.42
C ASP A 102 25.20 -7.56 -6.62
N PRO A 103 26.45 -7.89 -6.99
CA PRO A 103 26.89 -9.28 -6.95
C PRO A 103 26.78 -9.77 -5.49
N PRO A 104 26.37 -11.02 -5.27
CA PRO A 104 26.33 -11.59 -3.93
C PRO A 104 27.72 -11.44 -3.30
N ASN A 105 27.76 -10.73 -2.17
CA ASN A 105 28.96 -10.53 -1.38
C ASN A 105 29.53 -11.91 -1.02
N GLU A 106 30.57 -12.35 -1.73
CA GLU A 106 31.29 -13.57 -1.41
C GLU A 106 31.88 -13.40 -0.01
N ILE A 107 31.23 -14.04 0.97
CA ILE A 107 31.78 -14.20 2.31
C ILE A 107 33.02 -15.09 2.16
N ARG A 108 34.18 -14.46 1.99
CA ARG A 108 35.48 -15.13 2.04
C ARG A 108 35.69 -15.62 3.47
N HIS A 109 35.29 -16.86 3.73
CA HIS A 109 35.81 -17.61 4.88
C HIS A 109 37.29 -17.90 4.62
N SER A 110 38.17 -17.11 5.24
CA SER A 110 39.58 -17.45 5.39
C SER A 110 39.71 -18.69 6.27
N ALA A 111 40.29 -19.75 5.72
CA ALA A 111 40.87 -20.86 6.49
C ALA A 111 42.32 -20.51 6.89
#